data_AF-A0A929BNN1-F1
#
_entry.id   AF-A0A929BNN1-F1
#
_cell.length_a   1.000
_cell.length_b   1.000
_cell.length_c   1.000
_cell.angle_alpha   90.00
_cell.angle_beta   90.00
_cell.angle_gamma   90.00
#
_symmetry.space_group_name_H-M   'P 1'
#
loop_
_entity.id
_entity.type
_entity.pdbx_description
1 polymer ?
#
loop_
_entity_poly.entity_id
_entity_poly.type
_entity_poly.pdbx_seq_one_letter_code
_entity_poly.pdbx_strand_id
1 'polypeptide(L)'
;MRLKLFISFILIALVSIASLLIVVRQSAIQEVHTYMFRGGMAGVEGIVTELENHYQSTHSWEGVEHLLGITGNSQGNRRGNQGDSPGSGGMMGGMMNQRLRLADAQGNLVLDTEISDVTGKLSGIELRQAIPLQLGDEIVGYLLPEGGMVFTSGDDTDLLNRLTRAAYVAAGVAIGFALILAFLLSTRLLRPVSALTKAASRLADGDLSMRVSVQGDDELATLGQTFNQMATSLENAEEIRRAMTADIAHELRTPLAVQRAQLEALQDGVYPTTDENLTSVLEQNILLTRMVEDLRTLALADSGQLQLEKTPTDLLKLVERVLDRFRAQAKEREVDLRFSAQGECRILSLDPGRVEQILGNLLSNALRYTPDGSWVETSLDCSADKVVLSVYDSGPGIPEGSQELIFKRFYRADHSRSRSEGGSGLGLAIARQLAEAQGGILTADNHPKGGAIFRLTFPLEDD
;
A
#
# COMPACT_ATOMS: atom_id res chain seq x y z
N MET A 1 3.52 20.15 -6.32
CA MET A 1 2.74 18.97 -6.76
C MET A 1 1.24 19.09 -6.45
N ARG A 2 0.84 19.41 -5.21
CA ARG A 2 -0.57 19.58 -4.77
C ARG A 2 -1.42 20.50 -5.66
N LEU A 3 -0.91 21.69 -5.98
CA LEU A 3 -1.61 22.65 -6.85
C LEU A 3 -1.72 22.15 -8.29
N LYS A 4 -0.70 21.43 -8.78
CA LYS A 4 -0.66 20.94 -10.16
C LYS A 4 -1.72 19.86 -10.40
N LEU A 5 -1.82 18.84 -9.54
CA LEU A 5 -2.84 17.79 -9.67
C LEU A 5 -4.27 18.32 -9.48
N PHE A 6 -4.48 19.21 -8.51
CA PHE A 6 -5.77 19.85 -8.30
C PHE A 6 -6.20 20.70 -9.51
N ILE A 7 -5.27 21.49 -10.06
CA ILE A 7 -5.50 22.25 -11.30
C ILE A 7 -5.74 21.30 -12.47
N SER A 8 -5.00 20.19 -12.60
CA SER A 8 -5.19 19.22 -13.68
C SER A 8 -6.58 18.57 -13.64
N PHE A 9 -7.08 18.17 -12.47
CA PHE A 9 -8.43 17.61 -12.34
C PHE A 9 -9.52 18.64 -12.65
N ILE A 10 -9.36 19.88 -12.16
CA ILE A 10 -10.28 20.98 -12.50
C ILE A 10 -10.24 21.28 -13.99
N LEU A 11 -9.05 21.32 -14.58
CA LEU A 11 -8.85 21.58 -16.01
C LEU A 11 -9.52 20.50 -16.85
N ILE A 12 -9.32 19.22 -16.52
CA ILE A 12 -9.96 18.10 -17.22
C ILE A 12 -11.49 18.21 -17.09
N ALA A 13 -12.01 18.42 -15.89
CA ALA A 13 -13.46 18.57 -15.69
C ALA A 13 -14.03 19.75 -16.49
N LEU A 14 -13.37 20.91 -16.47
CA LEU A 14 -13.78 22.09 -17.22
C LEU A 14 -13.72 21.85 -18.73
N VAL A 15 -12.67 21.22 -19.23
CA VAL A 15 -12.51 20.91 -20.66
C VAL A 15 -13.56 19.88 -21.09
N SER A 16 -13.84 18.85 -20.31
CA SER A 16 -14.87 17.85 -20.59
C SER A 16 -16.29 18.46 -20.56
N ILE A 17 -16.57 19.36 -19.63
CA ILE A 17 -17.87 20.06 -19.58
C ILE A 17 -17.99 21.03 -20.76
N ALA A 18 -16.94 21.78 -21.07
CA ALA A 18 -16.94 22.70 -22.21
C ALA A 18 -17.08 21.96 -23.55
N SER A 19 -16.39 20.83 -23.72
CA SER A 19 -16.51 20.01 -24.93
C SER A 19 -17.91 19.41 -25.06
N LEU A 20 -18.48 18.90 -23.97
CA LEU A 20 -19.85 18.38 -23.95
C LEU A 20 -20.86 19.48 -24.30
N LEU A 21 -20.72 20.69 -23.74
CA LEU A 21 -21.57 21.83 -24.08
C LEU A 21 -21.49 22.19 -25.56
N ILE A 22 -20.28 22.20 -26.13
CA ILE A 22 -20.06 22.49 -27.55
C ILE A 22 -20.72 21.42 -28.42
N VAL A 23 -20.51 20.14 -28.11
CA VAL A 23 -21.07 19.01 -28.86
C VAL A 23 -22.59 19.00 -28.77
N VAL A 24 -23.17 19.15 -27.58
CA VAL A 24 -24.63 19.19 -27.39
C VAL A 24 -25.23 20.38 -28.13
N ARG A 25 -24.60 21.55 -28.06
CA ARG A 25 -25.06 22.74 -28.80
C ARG A 25 -24.99 22.53 -30.32
N GLN A 26 -23.88 21.97 -30.82
CA GLN A 26 -23.71 21.73 -32.26
C GLN A 26 -24.67 20.66 -32.77
N SER A 27 -24.80 19.54 -32.05
CA SER A 27 -25.73 18.46 -32.37
C SER A 27 -27.16 18.96 -32.41
N ALA A 28 -27.60 19.69 -31.38
CA ALA A 28 -28.95 20.25 -31.33
C ALA A 28 -29.23 21.21 -32.49
N ILE A 29 -28.26 22.05 -32.88
CA ILE A 29 -28.42 22.96 -34.03
C ILE A 29 -28.50 22.18 -35.34
N GLN A 30 -27.64 21.18 -35.54
CA GLN A 30 -27.62 20.38 -36.78
C GLN A 30 -28.88 19.53 -36.95
N GLU A 31 -29.35 18.90 -35.88
CA GLU A 31 -30.52 18.02 -35.89
C GLU A 31 -31.79 18.82 -36.12
N VAL A 32 -31.92 19.99 -35.47
CA VAL A 32 -33.00 20.95 -35.75
C VAL A 32 -32.92 21.44 -37.20
N HIS A 33 -31.75 21.84 -37.70
CA HIS A 33 -31.62 22.31 -39.10
C HIS A 33 -31.98 21.20 -40.10
N THR A 34 -31.57 19.96 -39.86
CA THR A 34 -31.87 18.84 -40.77
C THR A 34 -33.37 18.53 -40.79
N TYR A 35 -34.01 18.50 -39.62
CA TYR A 35 -35.45 18.31 -39.48
C TYR A 35 -36.27 19.45 -40.11
N MET A 36 -35.80 20.69 -39.97
CA MET A 36 -36.46 21.89 -40.52
C MET A 36 -36.43 21.93 -42.05
N PHE A 37 -35.30 21.61 -42.67
CA PHE A 37 -35.10 21.78 -44.12
C PHE A 37 -35.49 20.57 -44.98
N ARG A 38 -35.69 19.38 -44.39
CA ARG A 38 -36.12 18.16 -45.13
C ARG A 38 -37.63 17.87 -45.05
N GLY A 39 -38.44 18.88 -44.73
CA GLY A 39 -39.90 18.73 -44.71
C GLY A 39 -40.48 18.10 -43.44
N GLY A 40 -39.67 17.91 -42.38
CA GLY A 40 -40.13 17.41 -41.08
C GLY A 40 -41.21 18.31 -40.44
N MET A 41 -41.08 19.63 -40.57
CA MET A 41 -42.09 20.60 -40.09
C MET A 41 -43.39 20.59 -40.88
N ALA A 42 -43.36 20.20 -42.16
CA ALA A 42 -44.55 20.05 -42.99
C ALA A 42 -45.16 18.64 -42.89
N GLY A 43 -44.54 17.72 -42.12
CA GLY A 43 -44.99 16.33 -42.00
C GLY A 43 -44.80 15.50 -43.27
N VAL A 44 -43.98 15.98 -44.23
CA VAL A 44 -43.79 15.36 -45.55
C VAL A 44 -42.44 14.67 -45.71
N GLU A 45 -41.65 14.51 -44.64
CA GLU A 45 -40.32 13.86 -44.69
C GLU A 45 -40.39 12.42 -45.22
N GLY A 46 -41.43 11.66 -44.86
CA GLY A 46 -41.68 10.33 -45.41
C GLY A 46 -41.94 10.36 -46.92
N ILE A 47 -42.72 11.35 -47.38
CA ILE A 47 -43.03 11.55 -48.81
C ILE A 47 -41.77 11.96 -49.58
N VAL A 48 -40.96 12.87 -49.04
CA VAL A 48 -39.67 13.27 -49.62
C VAL A 48 -38.78 12.06 -49.83
N THR A 49 -38.67 11.19 -48.81
CA THR A 49 -37.86 9.97 -48.88
C THR A 49 -38.39 8.99 -49.94
N GLU A 50 -39.71 8.80 -50.01
CA GLU A 50 -40.34 7.95 -51.02
C GLU A 50 -40.16 8.50 -52.45
N LEU A 51 -40.26 9.81 -52.63
CA LEU A 51 -40.03 10.49 -53.91
C LEU A 51 -38.58 10.35 -54.38
N GLU A 52 -37.61 10.57 -53.48
CA GLU A 52 -36.19 10.38 -53.78
C GLU A 52 -35.88 8.92 -54.16
N ASN A 53 -36.45 7.95 -53.43
CA ASN A 53 -36.31 6.52 -53.73
C ASN A 53 -36.96 6.14 -55.08
N HIS A 54 -38.14 6.69 -55.39
CA HIS A 54 -38.81 6.46 -56.67
C HIS A 54 -37.94 6.97 -57.81
N TYR A 55 -37.45 8.22 -57.71
CA TYR A 55 -36.58 8.80 -58.71
C TYR A 55 -35.26 8.05 -58.82
N GLN A 56 -34.71 7.53 -57.73
CA GLN A 56 -33.51 6.68 -57.77
C GLN A 56 -33.75 5.39 -58.58
N SER A 57 -34.94 4.79 -58.46
CA SER A 57 -35.26 3.53 -59.13
C SER A 57 -35.66 3.69 -60.60
N THR A 58 -36.34 4.79 -60.94
CA THR A 58 -36.94 5.01 -62.28
C THR A 58 -36.23 6.08 -63.10
N HIS A 59 -35.40 6.92 -62.47
CA HIS A 59 -34.79 8.13 -63.04
C HIS A 59 -35.80 9.06 -63.72
N SER A 60 -37.07 9.00 -63.29
CA SER A 60 -38.18 9.75 -63.85
C SER A 60 -39.18 10.08 -62.75
N TRP A 61 -39.93 11.17 -62.94
CA TRP A 61 -41.05 11.53 -62.08
C TRP A 61 -42.38 10.91 -62.55
N GLU A 62 -42.34 10.05 -63.56
CA GLU A 62 -43.52 9.34 -64.08
C GLU A 62 -44.01 8.27 -63.08
N GLY A 63 -45.32 8.22 -62.82
CA GLY A 63 -45.95 7.26 -61.90
C GLY A 63 -45.94 7.67 -60.43
N VAL A 64 -45.45 8.87 -60.11
CA VAL A 64 -45.35 9.43 -58.76
C VAL A 64 -46.72 9.77 -58.17
N GLU A 65 -47.76 9.85 -58.99
CA GLU A 65 -49.15 10.09 -58.61
C GLU A 65 -49.63 9.11 -57.52
N HIS A 66 -49.16 7.86 -57.59
CA HIS A 66 -49.52 6.82 -56.63
C HIS A 66 -48.90 7.03 -55.24
N LEU A 67 -47.71 7.64 -55.16
CA LEU A 67 -47.01 7.91 -53.91
C LEU A 67 -47.62 9.10 -53.16
N LEU A 68 -48.22 10.04 -53.90
CA LEU A 68 -48.88 11.23 -53.36
C LEU A 68 -50.39 11.04 -53.17
N GLY A 69 -50.90 9.81 -53.34
CA GLY A 69 -52.31 9.47 -53.10
C GLY A 69 -53.29 9.92 -54.20
N ILE A 70 -52.81 10.37 -55.35
CA ILE A 70 -53.65 10.72 -56.51
C ILE A 70 -54.01 9.43 -57.25
N THR A 71 -54.96 8.66 -56.70
CA THR A 71 -55.61 7.59 -57.46
C THR A 71 -56.95 8.09 -57.98
N GLY A 72 -57.12 8.00 -59.30
CA GLY A 72 -58.21 8.61 -60.04
C GLY A 72 -59.62 8.28 -59.54
N ASN A 73 -60.52 9.24 -59.77
CA ASN A 73 -61.97 9.17 -59.58
C ASN A 73 -62.47 8.87 -58.15
N SER A 74 -62.52 9.92 -57.31
CA SER A 74 -63.55 10.03 -56.26
C SER A 74 -64.47 11.22 -56.51
N GLN A 75 -65.15 11.21 -57.66
CA GLN A 75 -66.40 11.96 -57.82
C GLN A 75 -67.49 11.21 -57.04
N GLY A 76 -67.46 11.37 -55.70
CA GLY A 76 -68.29 10.63 -54.76
C GLY A 76 -68.67 11.48 -53.56
N ASN A 77 -69.61 12.40 -53.77
CA ASN A 77 -70.64 12.82 -52.81
C ASN A 77 -70.24 12.82 -51.31
N ARG A 78 -69.47 13.82 -50.84
CA ARG A 78 -69.31 14.09 -49.40
C ARG A 78 -70.23 15.22 -48.96
N ARG A 79 -71.47 14.84 -48.65
CA ARG A 79 -72.48 15.68 -47.98
C ARG A 79 -72.66 15.14 -46.55
N GLY A 80 -72.23 15.94 -45.56
CA GLY A 80 -72.63 15.84 -44.15
C GLY A 80 -71.94 14.76 -43.29
N ASN A 81 -71.25 15.17 -42.23
CA ASN A 81 -71.76 15.02 -40.86
C ASN A 81 -70.74 15.60 -39.87
N GLN A 82 -71.15 16.62 -39.13
CA GLN A 82 -70.41 17.21 -38.03
C GLN A 82 -70.71 16.33 -36.79
N GLY A 83 -69.73 15.52 -36.41
CA GLY A 83 -69.80 14.66 -35.23
C GLY A 83 -68.68 15.01 -34.27
N ASP A 84 -69.02 15.72 -33.21
CA ASP A 84 -68.15 15.97 -32.06
C ASP A 84 -67.80 14.65 -31.35
N SER A 85 -66.52 14.30 -31.33
CA SER A 85 -65.93 13.41 -30.32
C SER A 85 -64.42 13.64 -30.27
N PRO A 86 -63.88 14.15 -29.14
CA PRO A 86 -62.45 14.35 -28.97
C PRO A 86 -61.79 13.01 -28.63
N GLY A 87 -61.51 12.22 -29.66
CA GLY A 87 -60.75 10.99 -29.62
C GLY A 87 -59.35 11.20 -30.19
N SER A 88 -58.34 10.73 -29.47
CA SER A 88 -56.90 10.81 -29.72
C SER A 88 -56.43 10.18 -31.05
N GLY A 89 -56.78 10.79 -32.18
CA GLY A 89 -56.30 10.43 -33.52
C GLY A 89 -56.20 11.61 -34.49
N GLY A 90 -56.46 12.84 -34.03
CA GLY A 90 -56.67 14.02 -34.87
C GLY A 90 -55.41 14.69 -35.45
N MET A 91 -54.20 14.22 -35.14
CA MET A 91 -52.97 14.83 -35.68
C MET A 91 -52.51 14.22 -37.01
N MET A 92 -52.88 12.98 -37.35
CA MET A 92 -52.54 12.38 -38.66
C MET A 92 -53.55 12.71 -39.77
N GLY A 93 -54.82 12.94 -39.43
CA GLY A 93 -55.86 13.22 -40.44
C GLY A 93 -55.78 14.60 -41.09
N GLY A 94 -55.13 15.57 -40.43
CA GLY A 94 -54.96 16.94 -40.95
C GLY A 94 -53.77 17.11 -41.91
N MET A 95 -52.82 16.17 -41.93
CA MET A 95 -51.65 16.21 -42.83
C MET A 95 -51.99 15.70 -44.24
N MET A 96 -53.03 14.88 -44.40
CA MET A 96 -53.42 14.28 -45.69
C MET A 96 -54.22 15.22 -46.62
N ASN A 97 -54.37 16.49 -46.25
CA ASN A 97 -55.16 17.45 -47.03
C ASN A 97 -54.36 18.74 -47.33
N GLN A 98 -53.03 18.61 -47.42
CA GLN A 98 -52.13 19.69 -47.85
C GLN A 98 -51.88 19.56 -49.36
N ARG A 99 -51.95 20.67 -50.08
CA ARG A 99 -51.65 20.69 -51.52
C ARG A 99 -50.16 20.51 -51.72
N LEU A 100 -49.75 19.45 -52.41
CA LEU A 100 -48.35 19.18 -52.71
C LEU A 100 -48.10 19.44 -54.19
N ARG A 101 -47.08 20.26 -54.47
CA ARG A 101 -46.65 20.59 -55.83
C ARG A 101 -45.23 20.07 -56.01
N LEU A 102 -45.03 19.18 -56.97
CA LEU A 102 -43.74 18.61 -57.33
C LEU A 102 -43.24 19.25 -58.61
N ALA A 103 -41.98 19.66 -58.63
CA ALA A 103 -41.30 20.21 -59.78
C ALA A 103 -40.00 19.47 -60.08
N ASP A 104 -39.58 19.46 -61.36
CA ASP A 104 -38.33 18.88 -61.81
C ASP A 104 -37.10 19.71 -61.37
N ALA A 105 -35.89 19.23 -61.65
CA ALA A 105 -34.64 19.92 -61.32
C ALA A 105 -34.53 21.32 -61.94
N GLN A 106 -35.23 21.58 -63.04
CA GLN A 106 -35.28 22.88 -63.69
C GLN A 106 -36.37 23.79 -63.09
N GLY A 107 -37.22 23.28 -62.20
CA GLY A 107 -38.30 23.97 -61.51
C GLY A 107 -39.64 23.95 -62.25
N ASN A 108 -39.77 23.18 -63.34
CA ASN A 108 -41.04 23.01 -64.03
C ASN A 108 -41.94 22.09 -63.23
N LEU A 109 -43.21 22.46 -63.09
CA LEU A 109 -44.15 21.64 -62.33
C LEU A 109 -44.44 20.35 -63.08
N VAL A 110 -44.26 19.23 -62.37
CA VAL A 110 -44.53 17.89 -62.86
C VAL A 110 -45.86 17.39 -62.35
N LEU A 111 -46.21 17.73 -61.10
CA LEU A 111 -47.41 17.23 -60.44
C LEU A 111 -47.96 18.23 -59.42
N ASP A 112 -49.28 18.30 -59.32
CA ASP A 112 -50.02 19.11 -58.35
C ASP A 112 -51.19 18.27 -57.83
N THR A 113 -51.27 18.07 -56.52
CA THR A 113 -52.31 17.20 -55.93
C THR A 113 -53.72 17.78 -56.04
N GLU A 114 -53.89 19.07 -56.33
CA GLU A 114 -55.21 19.69 -56.50
C GLU A 114 -55.58 19.97 -57.97
N ILE A 115 -54.60 20.14 -58.85
CA ILE A 115 -54.82 20.51 -60.26
C ILE A 115 -54.31 19.40 -61.19
N SER A 116 -55.21 18.79 -61.97
CA SER A 116 -54.86 17.68 -62.85
C SER A 116 -54.07 18.07 -64.11
N ASP A 117 -54.24 19.29 -64.62
CA ASP A 117 -53.49 19.82 -65.76
C ASP A 117 -52.38 20.76 -65.27
N VAL A 118 -51.20 20.19 -65.08
CA VAL A 118 -50.05 20.91 -64.53
C VAL A 118 -49.29 21.61 -65.66
N THR A 119 -49.39 22.94 -65.71
CA THR A 119 -48.59 23.76 -66.64
C THR A 119 -47.97 24.94 -65.92
N GLY A 120 -46.67 25.14 -66.09
CA GLY A 120 -45.95 26.27 -65.52
C GLY A 120 -44.69 25.88 -64.75
N LYS A 121 -44.04 26.89 -64.18
CA LYS A 121 -42.77 26.78 -63.46
C LYS A 121 -42.91 27.43 -62.10
N LEU A 122 -42.34 26.84 -61.06
CA LEU A 122 -42.23 27.47 -59.75
C LEU A 122 -41.48 28.81 -59.88
N SER A 123 -42.01 29.86 -59.29
CA SER A 123 -41.35 31.17 -59.22
C SER A 123 -40.07 31.08 -58.38
N GLY A 124 -39.16 32.06 -58.55
CA GLY A 124 -37.92 32.10 -57.77
C GLY A 124 -38.13 32.26 -56.25
N ILE A 125 -39.33 32.65 -55.80
CA ILE A 125 -39.68 32.69 -54.38
C ILE A 125 -40.16 31.30 -53.95
N GLU A 126 -41.04 30.67 -54.73
CA GLU A 126 -41.54 29.31 -54.47
C GLU A 126 -40.40 28.27 -54.48
N LEU A 127 -39.44 28.36 -55.42
CA LEU A 127 -38.26 27.47 -55.43
C LEU A 127 -37.39 27.59 -54.17
N ARG A 128 -37.35 28.78 -53.54
CA ARG A 128 -36.62 28.99 -52.29
C ARG A 128 -37.39 28.52 -51.05
N GLN A 129 -38.71 28.34 -51.20
CA GLN A 129 -39.59 27.82 -50.14
C GLN A 129 -39.87 26.32 -50.30
N ALA A 130 -39.60 25.76 -51.47
CA ALA A 130 -39.72 24.34 -51.74
C ALA A 130 -38.59 23.54 -51.09
N ILE A 131 -38.92 22.30 -50.72
CA ILE A 131 -37.99 21.31 -50.19
C ILE A 131 -37.25 20.70 -51.39
N PRO A 132 -35.91 20.85 -51.49
CA PRO A 132 -35.15 20.23 -52.58
C PRO A 132 -35.10 18.71 -52.40
N LEU A 133 -35.40 17.97 -53.46
CA LEU A 133 -35.26 16.51 -53.54
C LEU A 133 -33.87 16.22 -54.13
N GLN A 134 -33.08 15.41 -53.43
CA GLN A 134 -31.66 15.22 -53.75
C GLN A 134 -31.31 13.74 -53.93
N LEU A 135 -30.48 13.45 -54.93
CA LEU A 135 -29.84 12.16 -55.11
C LEU A 135 -28.32 12.34 -54.98
N GLY A 136 -27.78 12.11 -53.78
CA GLY A 136 -26.41 12.50 -53.47
C GLY A 136 -26.29 14.02 -53.32
N ASP A 137 -25.39 14.65 -54.08
CA ASP A 137 -25.19 16.12 -54.10
C ASP A 137 -25.97 16.82 -55.23
N GLU A 138 -26.75 16.08 -56.04
CA GLU A 138 -27.50 16.64 -57.18
C GLU A 138 -28.98 16.85 -56.81
N ILE A 139 -29.50 18.05 -57.08
CA ILE A 139 -30.93 18.36 -56.90
C ILE A 139 -31.70 17.83 -58.11
N VAL A 140 -32.55 16.84 -57.87
CA VAL A 140 -33.32 16.15 -58.91
C VAL A 140 -34.75 16.68 -59.04
N GLY A 141 -35.25 17.43 -58.04
CA GLY A 141 -36.57 18.05 -58.05
C GLY A 141 -36.83 18.94 -56.84
N TYR A 142 -38.03 19.51 -56.77
CA TYR A 142 -38.48 20.37 -55.67
C TYR A 142 -39.91 20.01 -55.25
N LEU A 143 -40.14 19.82 -53.95
CA LEU A 143 -41.45 19.58 -53.38
C LEU A 143 -41.92 20.82 -52.60
N LEU A 144 -43.01 21.44 -53.03
CA LEU A 144 -43.61 22.60 -52.38
C LEU A 144 -44.93 22.20 -51.69
N PRO A 145 -44.98 22.15 -50.36
CA PRO A 145 -46.21 21.90 -49.61
C PRO A 145 -46.95 23.21 -49.31
N GLU A 146 -48.11 23.43 -49.95
CA GLU A 146 -48.98 24.61 -49.75
C GLU A 146 -50.15 24.28 -48.80
N GLY A 147 -50.35 25.09 -47.75
CA GLY A 147 -51.55 25.03 -46.91
C GLY A 147 -51.45 24.32 -45.54
N GLY A 148 -50.26 23.97 -45.08
CA GLY A 148 -50.01 23.47 -43.71
C GLY A 148 -49.65 24.60 -42.73
N MET A 149 -49.60 24.29 -41.42
CA MET A 149 -49.04 25.23 -40.42
C MET A 149 -47.58 25.53 -40.75
N VAL A 150 -47.32 26.64 -41.44
CA VAL A 150 -45.98 27.17 -41.61
C VAL A 150 -45.56 27.77 -40.27
N PHE A 151 -44.81 27.02 -39.47
CA PHE A 151 -44.15 27.58 -38.30
C PHE A 151 -43.19 28.67 -38.78
N THR A 152 -43.48 29.91 -38.42
CA THR A 152 -42.60 31.06 -38.73
C THR A 152 -41.31 30.93 -37.93
N SER A 153 -40.19 31.32 -38.54
CA SER A 153 -38.79 31.22 -38.07
C SER A 153 -38.46 31.83 -36.69
N GLY A 154 -39.46 32.31 -35.94
CA GLY A 154 -39.33 32.87 -34.59
C GLY A 154 -39.41 31.83 -33.47
N ASP A 155 -40.22 30.76 -33.63
CA ASP A 155 -40.46 29.76 -32.56
C ASP A 155 -39.23 28.89 -32.27
N ASP A 156 -38.32 28.72 -33.23
CA ASP A 156 -37.09 27.95 -33.08
C ASP A 156 -36.10 28.62 -32.12
N THR A 157 -36.10 29.95 -32.10
CA THR A 157 -35.16 30.71 -31.28
C THR A 157 -35.46 30.55 -29.79
N ASP A 158 -36.73 30.41 -29.42
CA ASP A 158 -37.15 30.20 -28.03
C ASP A 158 -36.86 28.78 -27.53
N LEU A 159 -37.06 27.77 -28.38
CA LEU A 159 -36.69 26.39 -28.05
C LEU A 159 -35.17 26.27 -27.88
N LEU A 160 -34.40 26.80 -28.83
CA LEU A 160 -32.93 26.81 -28.76
C LEU A 160 -32.42 27.61 -27.53
N ASN A 161 -33.07 28.72 -27.18
CA ASN A 161 -32.74 29.49 -25.97
C ASN A 161 -33.03 28.72 -24.67
N ARG A 162 -34.10 27.91 -24.63
CA ARG A 162 -34.40 27.05 -23.48
C ARG A 162 -33.40 25.91 -23.35
N LEU A 163 -33.05 25.25 -24.45
CA LEU A 163 -32.05 24.18 -24.46
C LEU A 163 -30.65 24.70 -24.07
N THR A 164 -30.24 25.84 -24.62
CA THR A 164 -28.95 26.47 -24.27
C THR A 164 -28.91 26.93 -22.81
N ARG A 165 -29.98 27.53 -22.29
CA ARG A 165 -30.07 27.88 -20.86
C ARG A 165 -29.98 26.65 -19.96
N ALA A 166 -30.72 25.58 -20.29
CA ALA A 166 -30.65 24.32 -19.56
C ALA A 166 -29.23 23.73 -19.58
N ALA A 167 -28.56 23.76 -20.72
CA ALA A 167 -27.17 23.33 -20.86
C ALA A 167 -26.22 24.15 -19.97
N TYR A 168 -26.32 25.49 -19.96
CA TYR A 168 -25.50 26.33 -19.08
C TYR A 168 -25.74 26.07 -17.59
N VAL A 169 -26.99 25.88 -17.17
CA VAL A 169 -27.32 25.53 -15.78
C VAL A 169 -26.72 24.17 -15.43
N ALA A 170 -26.87 23.17 -16.29
CA ALA A 170 -26.29 21.84 -16.07
C ALA A 170 -24.76 21.90 -15.96
N ALA A 171 -24.10 22.71 -16.79
CA ALA A 171 -22.66 22.92 -16.71
C ALA A 171 -22.23 23.62 -15.42
N GLY A 172 -22.96 24.64 -14.97
CA GLY A 172 -22.70 25.30 -13.68
C GLY A 172 -22.76 24.32 -12.50
N VAL A 173 -23.78 23.45 -12.48
CA VAL A 173 -23.92 22.40 -11.47
C VAL A 173 -22.76 21.39 -11.54
N ALA A 174 -22.39 20.94 -12.75
CA ALA A 174 -21.29 20.02 -12.94
C ALA A 174 -19.94 20.59 -12.46
N ILE A 175 -19.67 21.88 -12.72
CA ILE A 175 -18.47 22.57 -12.21
C ILE A 175 -18.48 22.62 -10.69
N GLY A 176 -19.62 22.95 -10.07
CA GLY A 176 -19.78 22.95 -8.62
C GLY A 176 -19.43 21.59 -8.01
N PHE A 177 -19.98 20.50 -8.57
CA PHE A 177 -19.66 19.14 -8.14
C PHE A 177 -18.17 18.79 -8.32
N ALA A 178 -17.57 19.15 -9.45
CA ALA A 178 -16.15 18.91 -9.70
C ALA A 178 -15.24 19.62 -8.67
N LEU A 179 -15.56 20.86 -8.31
CA LEU A 179 -14.81 21.62 -7.30
C LEU A 179 -14.93 20.99 -5.91
N ILE A 180 -16.13 20.58 -5.52
CA ILE A 180 -16.37 19.88 -4.24
C ILE A 180 -15.59 18.57 -4.19
N LEU A 181 -15.67 17.77 -5.25
CA LEU A 181 -14.96 16.48 -5.33
C LEU A 181 -13.44 16.69 -5.29
N ALA A 182 -12.92 17.67 -6.03
CA ALA A 182 -11.49 17.99 -6.03
C ALA A 182 -11.02 18.46 -4.64
N PHE A 183 -11.83 19.24 -3.93
CA PHE A 183 -11.54 19.68 -2.55
C PHE A 183 -11.51 18.49 -1.58
N LEU A 184 -12.49 17.58 -1.69
CA LEU A 184 -12.57 16.37 -0.87
C LEU A 184 -11.38 15.44 -1.14
N LEU A 185 -11.04 15.19 -2.40
CA LEU A 185 -9.90 14.37 -2.79
C LEU A 185 -8.57 14.96 -2.30
N SER A 186 -8.42 16.29 -2.42
CA SER A 186 -7.22 17.01 -1.96
C SER A 186 -7.03 16.88 -0.45
N THR A 187 -8.12 16.98 0.31
CA THR A 187 -8.08 16.94 1.78
C THR A 187 -8.00 15.52 2.34
N ARG A 188 -8.72 14.55 1.78
CA ARG A 188 -8.76 13.17 2.29
C ARG A 188 -7.64 12.27 1.77
N LEU A 189 -7.13 12.49 0.55
CA LEU A 189 -6.12 11.61 -0.04
C LEU A 189 -4.76 12.31 -0.21
N LEU A 190 -4.71 13.45 -0.89
CA LEU A 190 -3.42 14.06 -1.26
C LEU A 190 -2.66 14.65 -0.06
N ARG A 191 -3.38 15.20 0.93
CA ARG A 191 -2.76 15.78 2.14
C ARG A 191 -2.04 14.72 3.00
N PRO A 192 -2.69 13.62 3.44
CA PRO A 192 -2.02 12.57 4.21
C PRO A 192 -0.85 11.93 3.47
N VAL A 193 -1.02 11.58 2.20
CA VAL A 193 0.05 10.97 1.38
C VAL A 193 1.27 11.90 1.31
N SER A 194 1.05 13.19 1.03
CA SER A 194 2.15 14.15 0.98
C SER A 194 2.80 14.41 2.34
N ALA A 195 2.08 14.27 3.45
CA ALA A 195 2.66 14.34 4.79
C ALA A 195 3.55 13.12 5.07
N LEU A 196 3.08 11.94 4.68
CA LEU A 196 3.83 10.68 4.82
C LEU A 196 5.10 10.68 3.96
N THR A 197 5.05 11.18 2.72
CA THR A 197 6.25 11.33 1.88
C THR A 197 7.28 12.27 2.52
N LYS A 198 6.83 13.39 3.12
CA LYS A 198 7.74 14.32 3.80
C LYS A 198 8.34 13.71 5.06
N ALA A 199 7.55 12.99 5.84
CA ALA A 199 8.02 12.29 7.03
C ALA A 199 9.03 11.20 6.66
N ALA A 200 8.76 10.42 5.62
CA ALA A 200 9.67 9.40 5.11
C ALA A 200 11.00 10.01 4.61
N SER A 201 10.96 11.15 3.90
CA SER A 201 12.19 11.85 3.49
C SER A 201 13.01 12.30 4.71
N ARG A 202 12.38 12.91 5.72
CA ARG A 202 13.09 13.34 6.93
C ARG A 202 13.63 12.17 7.75
N LEU A 203 12.89 11.07 7.82
CA LEU A 203 13.33 9.83 8.45
C LEU A 203 14.58 9.28 7.74
N ALA A 204 14.60 9.32 6.40
CA ALA A 204 15.76 8.94 5.60
C ALA A 204 16.96 9.89 5.78
N ASP A 205 16.70 11.18 6.02
CA ASP A 205 17.73 12.18 6.34
C ASP A 205 18.26 12.06 7.79
N GLY A 206 17.74 11.13 8.59
CA GLY A 206 18.24 10.79 9.93
C GLY A 206 17.40 11.31 11.11
N ASP A 207 16.26 11.97 10.86
CA ASP A 207 15.34 12.38 11.93
C ASP A 207 14.40 11.23 12.32
N LEU A 208 14.89 10.37 13.23
CA LEU A 208 14.18 9.17 13.70
C LEU A 208 12.97 9.48 14.61
N SER A 209 12.85 10.72 15.09
CA SER A 209 11.74 11.17 15.93
C SER A 209 10.46 11.48 15.13
N MET A 210 10.56 11.50 13.80
CA MET A 210 9.44 11.85 12.93
C MET A 210 8.27 10.87 13.09
N ARG A 211 7.07 11.42 13.23
CA ARG A 211 5.80 10.69 13.24
C ARG A 211 4.77 11.38 12.37
N VAL A 212 3.83 10.61 11.83
CA VAL A 212 2.68 11.10 11.08
C VAL A 212 1.42 11.02 11.94
N SER A 213 0.56 12.04 11.84
CA SER A 213 -0.77 11.98 12.45
C SER A 213 -1.62 10.98 11.68
N VAL A 214 -2.12 9.97 12.38
CA VAL A 214 -3.06 8.98 11.87
C VAL A 214 -4.47 9.45 12.19
N GLN A 215 -5.37 9.49 11.20
CA GLN A 215 -6.78 9.82 11.38
C GLN A 215 -7.63 8.88 10.52
N GLY A 216 -8.73 8.37 11.10
CA GLY A 216 -9.60 7.40 10.43
C GLY A 216 -9.12 5.96 10.57
N ASP A 217 -9.86 5.04 9.93
CA ASP A 217 -9.65 3.58 9.97
C ASP A 217 -9.51 2.99 8.55
N ASP A 218 -9.04 3.79 7.59
CA ASP A 218 -8.84 3.37 6.20
C ASP A 218 -7.41 2.85 5.95
N GLU A 219 -7.11 2.50 4.69
CA GLU A 219 -5.80 2.01 4.28
C GLU A 219 -4.69 3.06 4.49
N LEU A 220 -5.01 4.35 4.43
CA LEU A 220 -4.05 5.43 4.69
C LEU A 220 -3.74 5.54 6.18
N ALA A 221 -4.74 5.35 7.05
CA ALA A 221 -4.53 5.28 8.48
C ALA A 221 -3.63 4.10 8.86
N THR A 222 -3.91 2.92 8.31
CA THR A 222 -3.08 1.72 8.49
C THR A 222 -1.64 1.98 8.04
N LEU A 223 -1.43 2.58 6.86
CA LEU A 223 -0.10 2.93 6.35
C LEU A 223 0.64 3.91 7.28
N GLY A 224 -0.07 4.90 7.84
CA GLY A 224 0.49 5.83 8.81
C GLY A 224 0.90 5.16 10.12
N GLN A 225 0.12 4.19 10.61
CA GLN A 225 0.47 3.38 11.78
C GLN A 225 1.71 2.53 11.53
N THR A 226 1.76 1.82 10.40
CA THR A 226 2.94 1.02 10.01
C THR A 226 4.19 1.89 9.87
N PHE A 227 4.07 3.10 9.29
CA PHE A 227 5.18 4.06 9.24
C PHE A 227 5.66 4.45 10.65
N ASN A 228 4.75 4.80 11.56
CA ASN A 228 5.10 5.18 12.93
C ASN A 228 5.74 4.03 13.72
N GLN A 229 5.28 2.79 13.52
CA GLN A 229 5.89 1.59 14.11
C GLN A 229 7.32 1.41 13.59
N MET A 230 7.53 1.49 12.28
CA MET A 230 8.86 1.41 11.67
C MET A 230 9.80 2.51 12.18
N ALA A 231 9.33 3.75 12.26
CA ALA A 231 10.11 4.87 12.79
C ALA A 231 10.52 4.64 14.25
N THR A 232 9.60 4.11 15.08
CA THR A 232 9.88 3.77 16.49
C THR A 232 10.89 2.65 16.61
N SER A 233 10.76 1.58 15.82
CA SER A 233 11.73 0.48 15.81
C SER A 233 13.12 0.96 15.39
N LEU A 234 13.21 1.86 14.40
CA LEU A 234 14.47 2.42 13.94
C LEU A 234 15.12 3.35 14.97
N GLU A 235 14.32 4.20 15.62
CA GLU A 235 14.77 5.06 16.72
C GLU A 235 15.34 4.24 17.89
N ASN A 236 14.60 3.23 18.35
CA ASN A 236 15.05 2.34 19.42
C ASN A 236 16.34 1.58 19.03
N ALA A 237 16.42 1.09 17.79
CA ALA A 237 17.62 0.39 17.31
C ALA A 237 18.85 1.32 17.30
N GLU A 238 18.68 2.58 16.89
CA GLU A 238 19.76 3.57 16.90
C GLU A 238 20.18 3.95 18.33
N GLU A 239 19.24 4.10 19.26
CA GLU A 239 19.54 4.34 20.67
C GLU A 239 20.34 3.19 21.28
N ILE A 240 19.89 1.94 21.06
CA ILE A 240 20.59 0.73 21.51
C ILE A 240 22.00 0.67 20.91
N ARG A 241 22.15 0.96 19.61
CA ARG A 241 23.45 0.97 18.93
C ARG A 241 24.41 2.02 19.53
N ARG A 242 23.91 3.22 19.81
CA ARG A 242 24.71 4.29 20.44
C ARG A 242 25.13 3.95 21.86
N ALA A 243 24.21 3.44 22.68
CA ALA A 243 24.50 2.98 24.03
C ALA A 243 25.56 1.87 24.02
N MET A 244 25.38 0.85 23.16
CA MET A 244 26.34 -0.23 22.99
C MET A 244 27.74 0.27 22.62
N THR A 245 27.83 1.21 21.67
CA THR A 245 29.12 1.78 21.25
C THR A 245 29.80 2.53 22.40
N ALA A 246 29.03 3.27 23.20
CA ALA A 246 29.55 3.99 24.36
C ALA A 246 30.03 3.01 25.46
N ASP A 247 29.25 1.97 25.75
CA ASP A 247 29.57 0.96 26.75
C ASP A 247 30.85 0.18 26.36
N ILE A 248 30.95 -0.26 25.11
CA ILE A 248 32.15 -0.92 24.57
C ILE A 248 33.38 -0.03 24.74
N ALA A 249 33.26 1.26 24.38
CA ALA A 249 34.37 2.19 24.51
C ALA A 249 34.81 2.38 25.97
N HIS A 250 33.88 2.37 26.92
CA HIS A 250 34.19 2.48 28.35
C HIS A 250 34.88 1.22 28.88
N GLU A 251 34.34 0.05 28.54
CA GLU A 251 34.78 -1.25 29.05
C GLU A 251 36.10 -1.72 28.44
N LEU A 252 36.46 -1.28 27.23
CA LEU A 252 37.79 -1.50 26.66
C LEU A 252 38.84 -0.50 27.19
N ARG A 253 38.45 0.74 27.51
CA ARG A 253 39.39 1.78 27.97
C ARG A 253 40.08 1.39 29.28
N THR A 254 39.34 0.83 30.23
CA THR A 254 39.86 0.43 31.54
C THR A 254 40.96 -0.65 31.44
N PRO A 255 40.72 -1.82 30.82
CA PRO A 255 41.74 -2.86 30.70
C PRO A 255 42.93 -2.44 29.84
N LEU A 256 42.72 -1.60 28.81
CA LEU A 256 43.82 -1.03 28.02
C LEU A 256 44.68 -0.05 28.85
N ALA A 257 44.07 0.76 29.72
CA ALA A 257 44.81 1.64 30.60
C ALA A 257 45.64 0.86 31.63
N VAL A 258 45.09 -0.22 32.19
CA VAL A 258 45.83 -1.13 33.10
C VAL A 258 47.00 -1.79 32.38
N GLN A 259 46.77 -2.32 31.17
CA GLN A 259 47.82 -2.94 30.37
C GLN A 259 48.94 -1.94 30.05
N ARG A 260 48.58 -0.71 29.66
CA ARG A 260 49.56 0.35 29.41
C ARG A 260 50.37 0.68 30.66
N ALA A 261 49.72 0.83 31.81
CA ALA A 261 50.41 1.13 33.07
C ALA A 261 51.37 0.01 33.49
N GLN A 262 51.00 -1.27 33.29
CA GLN A 262 51.90 -2.40 33.55
C GLN A 262 53.11 -2.40 32.62
N LEU A 263 52.90 -2.12 31.33
CA LEU A 263 53.98 -2.03 30.35
C LEU A 263 54.91 -0.84 30.62
N GLU A 264 54.36 0.33 31.00
CA GLU A 264 55.13 1.51 31.42
C GLU A 264 55.95 1.20 32.67
N ALA A 265 55.37 0.54 33.68
CA ALA A 265 56.09 0.14 34.90
C ALA A 265 57.23 -0.85 34.63
N LEU A 266 57.04 -1.79 33.69
CA LEU A 266 58.11 -2.69 33.24
C LEU A 266 59.20 -1.92 32.48
N GLN A 267 58.82 -0.96 31.63
CA GLN A 267 59.75 -0.16 30.84
C GLN A 267 60.60 0.78 31.71
N ASP A 268 60.00 1.40 32.72
CA ASP A 268 60.66 2.31 33.65
C ASP A 268 61.48 1.57 34.73
N GLY A 269 61.42 0.23 34.74
CA GLY A 269 62.11 -0.63 35.70
C GLY A 269 61.51 -0.61 37.11
N VAL A 270 60.32 -0.03 37.28
CA VAL A 270 59.55 -0.08 38.54
C VAL A 270 59.13 -1.52 38.84
N TYR A 271 58.72 -2.26 37.79
CA TYR A 271 58.55 -3.70 37.84
C TYR A 271 59.70 -4.39 37.11
N PRO A 272 60.37 -5.39 37.72
CA PRO A 272 61.37 -6.17 37.02
C PRO A 272 60.69 -7.03 35.96
N THR A 273 61.38 -7.26 34.84
CA THR A 273 60.94 -8.16 33.76
C THR A 273 61.12 -9.62 34.17
N THR A 274 60.41 -10.06 35.21
CA THR A 274 60.32 -11.44 35.64
C THR A 274 59.17 -12.15 34.93
N ASP A 275 59.22 -13.48 34.88
CA ASP A 275 58.16 -14.30 34.29
C ASP A 275 56.80 -14.00 34.95
N GLU A 276 56.77 -13.81 36.28
CA GLU A 276 55.55 -13.47 37.03
C GLU A 276 54.88 -12.16 36.54
N ASN A 277 55.66 -11.09 36.35
CA ASN A 277 55.12 -9.81 35.88
C ASN A 277 54.71 -9.87 34.40
N LEU A 278 55.43 -10.64 33.57
CA LEU A 278 55.07 -10.87 32.17
C LEU A 278 53.79 -11.73 32.06
N THR A 279 53.60 -12.70 32.95
CA THR A 279 52.37 -13.51 33.03
C THR A 279 51.16 -12.63 33.30
N SER A 280 51.25 -11.64 34.21
CA SER A 280 50.15 -10.70 34.44
C SER A 280 49.76 -9.88 33.19
N VAL A 281 50.76 -9.43 32.41
CA VAL A 281 50.51 -8.73 31.13
C VAL A 281 49.88 -9.67 30.10
N LEU A 282 50.32 -10.92 30.03
CA LEU A 282 49.77 -11.94 29.14
C LEU A 282 48.31 -12.28 29.51
N GLU A 283 48.02 -12.48 30.79
CA GLU A 283 46.65 -12.72 31.29
C GLU A 283 45.71 -11.58 30.91
N GLN A 284 46.18 -10.33 31.05
CA GLN A 284 45.42 -9.16 30.64
C GLN A 284 45.17 -9.11 29.12
N ASN A 285 46.14 -9.53 28.30
CA ASN A 285 45.96 -9.62 26.85
C ASN A 285 44.98 -10.73 26.45
N ILE A 286 45.04 -11.88 27.12
CA ILE A 286 44.09 -12.98 26.93
C ILE A 286 42.67 -12.51 27.25
N LEU A 287 42.50 -11.77 28.35
CA LEU A 287 41.21 -11.18 28.73
C LEU A 287 40.68 -10.20 27.65
N LEU A 288 41.53 -9.29 27.16
CA LEU A 288 41.16 -8.34 26.09
C LEU A 288 40.74 -9.08 24.81
N THR A 289 41.49 -10.11 24.42
CA THR A 289 41.17 -10.93 23.24
C THR A 289 39.81 -11.61 23.39
N ARG A 290 39.56 -12.22 24.56
CA ARG A 290 38.25 -12.82 24.87
C ARG A 290 37.13 -11.78 24.82
N MET A 291 37.33 -10.58 25.36
CA MET A 291 36.33 -9.51 25.33
C MET A 291 36.00 -9.08 23.90
N VAL A 292 36.99 -8.98 23.01
CA VAL A 292 36.76 -8.64 21.60
C VAL A 292 35.94 -9.73 20.88
N GLU A 293 36.25 -11.00 21.11
CA GLU A 293 35.49 -12.12 20.52
C GLU A 293 34.05 -12.21 21.09
N ASP A 294 33.89 -11.94 22.38
CA ASP A 294 32.60 -11.86 23.06
C ASP A 294 31.73 -10.74 22.45
N LEU A 295 32.30 -9.55 22.22
CA LEU A 295 31.62 -8.43 21.55
C LEU A 295 31.27 -8.74 20.10
N ARG A 296 32.17 -9.38 19.35
CA ARG A 296 31.91 -9.83 18.00
C ARG A 296 30.75 -10.82 17.95
N THR A 297 30.72 -11.78 18.88
CA THR A 297 29.65 -12.78 18.98
C THR A 297 28.31 -12.11 19.25
N LEU A 298 28.26 -11.14 20.17
CA LEU A 298 27.04 -10.37 20.43
C LEU A 298 26.57 -9.55 19.23
N ALA A 299 27.49 -8.88 18.53
CA ALA A 299 27.15 -8.09 17.34
C ALA A 299 26.60 -8.95 16.19
N LEU A 300 27.12 -10.18 16.02
CA LEU A 300 26.59 -11.13 15.04
C LEU A 300 25.23 -11.68 15.45
N ALA A 301 25.02 -11.96 16.73
CA ALA A 301 23.72 -12.41 17.25
C ALA A 301 22.64 -11.34 17.08
N ASP A 302 22.92 -10.08 17.45
CA ASP A 302 21.99 -8.94 17.33
C ASP A 302 21.54 -8.67 15.90
N SER A 303 22.45 -8.83 14.94
CA SER A 303 22.15 -8.59 13.53
C SER A 303 21.47 -9.78 12.86
N GLY A 304 21.26 -10.89 13.58
CA GLY A 304 20.75 -12.14 13.02
C GLY A 304 21.72 -12.81 12.04
N GLN A 305 22.99 -12.39 12.02
CA GLN A 305 24.03 -12.89 11.12
C GLN A 305 24.88 -13.99 11.75
N LEU A 306 24.59 -14.37 12.99
CA LEU A 306 25.26 -15.49 13.65
C LEU A 306 24.94 -16.79 12.91
N GLN A 307 25.91 -17.29 12.16
CA GLN A 307 25.81 -18.58 11.50
C GLN A 307 25.96 -19.69 12.55
N LEU A 308 24.96 -20.57 12.61
CA LEU A 308 24.94 -21.73 13.49
C LEU A 308 25.28 -22.98 12.68
N GLU A 309 26.27 -23.72 13.14
CA GLU A 309 26.65 -25.01 12.55
C GLU A 309 25.87 -26.12 13.24
N LYS A 310 24.57 -26.20 12.96
CA LYS A 310 23.69 -27.20 13.58
C LYS A 310 24.06 -28.61 13.12
N THR A 311 24.38 -29.47 14.08
CA THR A 311 24.71 -30.88 13.87
C THR A 311 23.99 -31.77 14.89
N PRO A 312 23.72 -33.05 14.57
CA PRO A 312 23.16 -33.99 15.52
C PRO A 312 24.05 -34.11 16.77
N THR A 313 23.58 -33.59 17.90
CA THR A 313 24.37 -33.41 19.12
C THR A 313 23.80 -34.23 20.28
N ASP A 314 24.66 -35.02 20.90
CA ASP A 314 24.42 -35.74 22.16
C ASP A 314 24.75 -34.82 23.34
N LEU A 315 23.71 -34.23 23.95
CA LEU A 315 23.88 -33.25 25.03
C LEU A 315 24.52 -33.85 26.28
N LEU A 316 24.28 -35.12 26.59
CA LEU A 316 24.85 -35.78 27.75
C LEU A 316 26.38 -35.77 27.66
N LYS A 317 26.92 -36.26 26.53
CA LYS A 317 28.37 -36.27 26.27
C LYS A 317 28.97 -34.87 26.18
N LEU A 318 28.20 -33.91 25.68
CA LEU A 318 28.65 -32.53 25.60
C LEU A 318 28.84 -31.91 26.98
N VAL A 319 27.85 -32.08 27.86
CA VAL A 319 27.87 -31.58 29.23
C VAL A 319 29.01 -32.21 30.03
N GLU A 320 29.18 -33.53 29.96
CA GLU A 320 30.28 -34.25 30.62
C GLU A 320 31.66 -33.69 30.20
N ARG A 321 31.88 -33.52 28.90
CA ARG A 321 33.12 -32.97 28.35
C ARG A 321 33.39 -31.54 28.85
N VAL A 322 32.36 -30.71 28.94
CA VAL A 322 32.50 -29.35 29.44
C VAL A 322 32.84 -29.37 30.93
N LEU A 323 32.14 -30.18 31.72
CA LEU A 323 32.40 -30.33 33.17
C LEU A 323 33.84 -30.80 33.44
N ASP A 324 34.37 -31.73 32.64
CA ASP A 324 35.74 -32.21 32.77
C ASP A 324 36.78 -31.08 32.65
N ARG A 325 36.53 -30.07 31.80
CA ARG A 325 37.40 -28.89 31.69
C ARG A 325 37.40 -28.02 32.95
N PHE A 326 36.30 -28.01 33.70
CA PHE A 326 36.15 -27.22 34.92
C PHE A 326 36.56 -27.97 36.19
N ARG A 327 36.77 -29.30 36.14
CA ARG A 327 37.17 -30.11 37.31
C ARG A 327 38.46 -29.61 37.97
N ALA A 328 39.46 -29.22 37.19
CA ALA A 328 40.74 -28.74 37.74
C ALA A 328 40.55 -27.45 38.54
N GLN A 329 39.84 -26.47 37.97
CA GLN A 329 39.52 -25.19 38.61
C GLN A 329 38.64 -25.37 39.85
N ALA A 330 37.64 -26.25 39.78
CA ALA A 330 36.76 -26.54 40.91
C ALA A 330 37.54 -27.20 42.06
N LYS A 331 38.43 -28.15 41.74
CA LYS A 331 39.28 -28.82 42.72
C LYS A 331 40.25 -27.85 43.42
N GLU A 332 40.82 -26.90 42.69
CA GLU A 332 41.69 -25.85 43.25
C GLU A 332 40.97 -25.00 44.32
N ARG A 333 39.66 -24.80 44.16
CA ARG A 333 38.81 -24.06 45.10
C ARG A 333 37.99 -24.95 46.04
N GLU A 334 38.30 -26.25 46.08
CA GLU A 334 37.58 -27.25 46.88
C GLU A 334 36.06 -27.28 46.63
N VAL A 335 35.61 -26.91 45.44
CA VAL A 335 34.20 -26.93 45.04
C VAL A 335 33.84 -28.28 44.43
N ASP A 336 32.82 -28.94 44.99
CA ASP A 336 32.29 -30.22 44.51
C ASP A 336 31.39 -30.02 43.27
N LEU A 337 31.84 -30.49 42.11
CA LEU A 337 31.05 -30.48 40.87
C LEU A 337 30.20 -31.75 40.75
N ARG A 338 28.89 -31.58 40.87
CA ARG A 338 27.91 -32.66 40.77
C ARG A 338 27.25 -32.64 39.39
N PHE A 339 27.04 -33.81 38.83
CA PHE A 339 26.28 -33.98 37.60
C PHE A 339 25.22 -35.05 37.75
N SER A 340 24.01 -34.77 37.29
CA SER A 340 22.92 -35.73 37.22
C SER A 340 22.18 -35.59 35.89
N ALA A 341 21.73 -36.71 35.34
CA ALA A 341 20.89 -36.74 34.15
C ALA A 341 19.65 -37.58 34.43
N GLN A 342 18.49 -37.11 34.00
CA GLN A 342 17.19 -37.78 34.13
C GLN A 342 16.51 -37.85 32.77
N GLY A 343 15.81 -38.97 32.51
CA GLY A 343 15.16 -39.24 31.23
C GLY A 343 16.12 -39.68 30.13
N GLU A 344 15.58 -39.95 28.95
CA GLU A 344 16.34 -40.36 27.77
C GLU A 344 16.46 -39.17 26.80
N CYS A 345 17.64 -38.58 26.72
CA CYS A 345 17.88 -37.41 25.88
C CYS A 345 17.96 -37.80 24.40
N ARG A 346 17.03 -37.27 23.60
CA ARG A 346 17.10 -37.38 22.14
C ARG A 346 18.30 -36.57 21.61
N ILE A 347 18.84 -37.00 20.47
CA ILE A 347 19.85 -36.24 19.73
C ILE A 347 19.16 -34.98 19.15
N LEU A 348 19.69 -33.81 19.46
CA LEU A 348 19.14 -32.53 19.01
C LEU A 348 20.00 -31.93 17.89
N SER A 349 19.37 -31.23 16.95
CA SER A 349 20.08 -30.46 15.92
C SER A 349 20.49 -29.09 16.48
N LEU A 350 21.67 -29.04 17.08
CA LEU A 350 22.22 -27.88 17.79
C LEU A 350 23.64 -27.56 17.29
N ASP A 351 24.12 -26.36 17.56
CA ASP A 351 25.54 -26.03 17.39
C ASP A 351 26.29 -26.40 18.68
N PRO A 352 27.07 -27.50 18.70
CA PRO A 352 27.72 -27.97 19.91
C PRO A 352 28.71 -26.93 20.46
N GLY A 353 29.39 -26.18 19.60
CA GLY A 353 30.33 -25.13 20.02
C GLY A 353 29.63 -24.01 20.78
N ARG A 354 28.44 -23.60 20.33
CA ARG A 354 27.64 -22.58 21.03
C ARG A 354 27.06 -23.09 22.35
N VAL A 355 26.61 -24.34 22.41
CA VAL A 355 26.15 -24.94 23.67
C VAL A 355 27.30 -25.08 24.67
N GLU A 356 28.51 -25.48 24.23
CA GLU A 356 29.71 -25.47 25.07
C GLU A 356 30.02 -24.06 25.61
N GLN A 357 29.87 -23.03 24.78
CA GLN A 357 30.07 -21.63 25.17
C GLN A 357 29.05 -21.16 26.21
N ILE A 358 27.77 -21.50 26.03
CA ILE A 358 26.70 -21.21 27.01
C ILE A 358 27.06 -21.86 28.35
N LEU A 359 27.29 -23.18 28.37
CA LEU A 359 27.57 -23.91 29.59
C LEU A 359 28.89 -23.44 30.25
N GLY A 360 29.92 -23.12 29.46
CA GLY A 360 31.16 -22.55 29.97
C GLY A 360 30.96 -21.21 30.66
N ASN A 361 30.10 -20.35 30.13
CA ASN A 361 29.75 -19.07 30.77
C ASN A 361 28.96 -19.29 32.08
N LEU A 362 28.01 -20.24 32.09
CA LEU A 362 27.23 -20.56 33.29
C LEU A 362 28.11 -21.18 34.40
N LEU A 363 28.96 -22.14 34.07
CA LEU A 363 29.86 -22.80 35.04
C LEU A 363 30.93 -21.86 35.57
N SER A 364 31.52 -21.03 34.70
CA SER A 364 32.46 -20.00 35.13
C SER A 364 31.81 -19.01 36.10
N ASN A 365 30.55 -18.64 35.87
CA ASN A 365 29.77 -17.80 36.78
C ASN A 365 29.48 -18.51 38.11
N ALA A 366 28.99 -19.75 38.06
CA ALA A 366 28.68 -20.57 39.23
C ALA A 366 29.91 -20.75 40.14
N LEU A 367 31.05 -21.16 39.57
CA LEU A 367 32.30 -21.32 40.32
C LEU A 367 32.78 -20.00 40.92
N ARG A 368 32.64 -18.88 40.21
CA ARG A 368 33.06 -17.57 40.71
C ARG A 368 32.31 -17.16 41.98
N TYR A 369 30.99 -17.34 42.02
CA TYR A 369 30.16 -16.89 43.15
C TYR A 369 29.93 -17.96 44.23
N THR A 370 30.31 -19.21 43.97
CA THR A 370 30.29 -20.28 44.97
C THR A 370 31.44 -20.10 45.97
N PRO A 371 31.19 -20.13 47.28
CA PRO A 371 32.24 -20.14 48.30
C PRO A 371 33.11 -21.40 48.19
N ASP A 372 34.38 -21.27 48.53
CA ASP A 372 35.31 -22.41 48.56
C ASP A 372 34.81 -23.49 49.54
N GLY A 373 35.06 -24.76 49.22
CA GLY A 373 34.55 -25.91 50.00
C GLY A 373 33.06 -26.25 49.80
N SER A 374 32.36 -25.54 48.90
CA SER A 374 30.93 -25.73 48.63
C SER A 374 30.68 -26.57 47.36
N TRP A 375 29.55 -26.41 46.67
CA TRP A 375 29.20 -27.26 45.52
C TRP A 375 28.47 -26.50 44.40
N VAL A 376 28.59 -27.04 43.18
CA VAL A 376 27.81 -26.64 42.01
C VAL A 376 27.22 -27.90 41.40
N GLU A 377 25.91 -27.89 41.17
CA GLU A 377 25.16 -29.00 40.60
C GLU A 377 24.74 -28.64 39.17
N THR A 378 25.11 -29.50 38.22
CA THR A 378 24.60 -29.46 36.85
C THR A 378 23.60 -30.59 36.68
N SER A 379 22.42 -30.31 36.15
CA SER A 379 21.41 -31.32 35.87
C SER A 379 20.91 -31.23 34.44
N LEU A 380 20.67 -32.40 33.84
CA LEU A 380 20.07 -32.51 32.51
C LEU A 380 18.77 -33.31 32.65
N ASP A 381 17.63 -32.65 32.47
CA ASP A 381 16.30 -33.27 32.50
C ASP A 381 15.73 -33.34 31.08
N CYS A 382 15.52 -34.56 30.60
CA CYS A 382 15.06 -34.86 29.26
C CYS A 382 13.65 -35.46 29.31
N SER A 383 12.70 -34.69 28.79
CA SER A 383 11.29 -35.06 28.71
C SER A 383 10.83 -35.15 27.26
N ALA A 384 9.58 -35.56 27.02
CA ALA A 384 9.05 -35.69 25.66
C ALA A 384 8.92 -34.33 24.95
N ASP A 385 8.57 -33.26 25.70
CA ASP A 385 8.26 -31.92 25.19
C ASP A 385 9.44 -30.94 25.23
N LYS A 386 10.48 -31.22 26.02
CA LYS A 386 11.62 -30.32 26.19
C LYS A 386 12.85 -30.99 26.80
N VAL A 387 14.00 -30.38 26.59
CA VAL A 387 15.24 -30.66 27.31
C VAL A 387 15.63 -29.45 28.16
N VAL A 388 15.91 -29.67 29.45
CA VAL A 388 16.30 -28.63 30.41
C VAL A 388 17.69 -28.93 30.97
N LEU A 389 18.66 -28.07 30.66
CA LEU A 389 19.98 -28.06 31.27
C LEU A 389 20.02 -26.99 32.36
N SER A 390 20.25 -27.40 33.61
CA SER A 390 20.33 -26.48 34.75
C SER A 390 21.73 -26.43 35.34
N VAL A 391 22.16 -25.24 35.74
CA VAL A 391 23.37 -25.02 36.57
C VAL A 391 22.92 -24.33 37.85
N TYR A 392 23.08 -25.03 38.96
CA TYR A 392 22.67 -24.59 40.30
C TYR A 392 23.90 -24.45 41.20
N ASP A 393 24.16 -23.23 41.66
CA ASP A 393 25.25 -22.94 42.61
C ASP A 393 24.76 -22.79 44.05
N SER A 394 25.67 -23.01 44.99
CA SER A 394 25.45 -22.80 46.43
C SER A 394 25.89 -21.40 46.91
N GLY A 395 25.97 -20.44 45.99
CA GLY A 395 26.37 -19.07 46.25
C GLY A 395 25.31 -18.22 46.97
N PRO A 396 25.51 -16.90 47.03
CA PRO A 396 24.57 -15.97 47.69
C PRO A 396 23.24 -15.80 46.93
N GLY A 397 23.13 -16.31 45.70
CA GLY A 397 22.00 -16.09 44.81
C GLY A 397 22.07 -14.76 44.05
N ILE A 398 20.99 -14.47 43.33
CA ILE A 398 20.76 -13.26 42.55
C ILE A 398 19.97 -12.27 43.41
N PRO A 399 20.36 -10.98 43.48
CA PRO A 399 19.55 -9.97 44.16
C PRO A 399 18.12 -9.89 43.63
N GLU A 400 17.18 -9.63 44.52
CA GLU A 400 15.75 -9.56 44.17
C GLU A 400 15.49 -8.43 43.16
N GLY A 401 14.81 -8.75 42.06
CA GLY A 401 14.56 -7.81 40.96
C GLY A 401 15.66 -7.76 39.90
N SER A 402 16.78 -8.45 40.09
CA SER A 402 17.90 -8.48 39.13
C SER A 402 17.91 -9.69 38.19
N GLN A 403 16.95 -10.63 38.30
CA GLN A 403 16.92 -11.87 37.53
C GLN A 403 16.96 -11.66 36.01
N GLU A 404 16.26 -10.64 35.50
CA GLU A 404 16.32 -10.26 34.08
C GLU A 404 17.51 -9.34 33.77
N LEU A 405 17.94 -8.54 34.74
CA LEU A 405 19.00 -7.55 34.56
C LEU A 405 20.38 -8.19 34.41
N ILE A 406 20.64 -9.35 35.03
CA ILE A 406 21.92 -10.06 34.90
C ILE A 406 22.25 -10.54 33.48
N PHE A 407 21.25 -10.61 32.60
CA PHE A 407 21.43 -10.91 31.19
C PHE A 407 21.70 -9.66 30.34
N LYS A 408 21.63 -8.45 30.92
CA LYS A 408 22.02 -7.22 30.22
C LYS A 408 23.54 -7.15 30.12
N ARG A 409 24.02 -6.61 29.01
CA ARG A 409 25.45 -6.40 28.75
C ARG A 409 26.05 -5.52 29.84
N PHE A 410 27.24 -5.89 30.29
CA PHE A 410 28.03 -5.15 31.28
C PHE A 410 27.35 -4.96 32.64
N TYR A 411 26.16 -5.56 32.85
CA TYR A 411 25.49 -5.49 34.14
C TYR A 411 26.25 -6.31 35.18
N ARG A 412 26.46 -5.72 36.35
CA ARG A 412 27.09 -6.36 37.50
C ARG A 412 26.32 -5.95 38.75
N ALA A 413 25.91 -6.93 39.55
CA ALA A 413 25.12 -6.67 40.76
C ALA A 413 25.89 -5.91 41.85
N ASP A 414 27.22 -6.03 41.90
CA ASP A 414 28.09 -5.34 42.87
C ASP A 414 29.25 -4.61 42.17
N HIS A 415 29.17 -3.28 42.08
CA HIS A 415 30.22 -2.43 41.52
C HIS A 415 31.43 -2.21 42.46
N SER A 416 31.27 -2.43 43.77
CA SER A 416 32.26 -2.06 44.79
C SER A 416 33.27 -3.17 45.15
N ARG A 417 32.86 -4.44 45.07
CA ARG A 417 33.69 -5.60 45.47
C ARG A 417 34.52 -6.24 44.35
N SER A 418 34.36 -5.77 43.11
CA SER A 418 34.63 -6.62 41.94
C SER A 418 35.62 -6.05 40.92
N ARG A 419 36.36 -4.98 41.28
CA ARG A 419 37.45 -4.43 40.45
C ARG A 419 38.69 -5.34 40.38
N SER A 420 38.87 -6.23 41.35
CA SER A 420 40.00 -7.18 41.41
C SER A 420 39.70 -8.55 40.78
N GLU A 421 38.44 -8.95 40.61
CA GLU A 421 38.05 -10.34 40.27
C GLU A 421 37.49 -10.53 38.85
N GLY A 422 37.83 -9.65 37.89
CA GLY A 422 37.90 -10.02 36.46
C GLY A 422 36.67 -10.67 35.81
N GLY A 423 35.52 -9.98 35.74
CA GLY A 423 34.41 -10.42 34.88
C GLY A 423 33.91 -9.30 33.99
N SER A 424 33.90 -9.54 32.68
CA SER A 424 33.47 -8.61 31.63
C SER A 424 31.97 -8.24 31.72
N GLY A 425 31.15 -9.02 32.43
CA GLY A 425 29.68 -8.81 32.46
C GLY A 425 28.98 -9.17 31.14
N LEU A 426 29.72 -9.69 30.16
CA LEU A 426 29.18 -10.14 28.87
C LEU A 426 28.76 -11.61 28.84
N GLY A 427 29.31 -12.45 29.72
CA GLY A 427 29.15 -13.91 29.65
C GLY A 427 27.69 -14.39 29.69
N LEU A 428 26.88 -13.88 30.63
CA LEU A 428 25.46 -14.23 30.74
C LEU A 428 24.63 -13.66 29.58
N ALA A 429 24.94 -12.44 29.13
CA ALA A 429 24.30 -11.85 27.95
C ALA A 429 24.54 -12.68 26.68
N ILE A 430 25.77 -13.15 26.48
CA ILE A 430 26.14 -14.06 25.39
C ILE A 430 25.42 -15.39 25.53
N ALA A 431 25.40 -15.97 26.74
CA ALA A 431 24.71 -17.22 26.98
C ALA A 431 23.22 -17.15 26.59
N ARG A 432 22.55 -16.03 26.92
CA ARG A 432 21.15 -15.80 26.53
C ARG A 432 20.98 -15.64 25.03
N GLN A 433 21.80 -14.83 24.38
CA GLN A 433 21.74 -14.63 22.92
C GLN A 433 22.02 -15.92 22.14
N LEU A 434 22.98 -16.73 22.58
CA LEU A 434 23.29 -18.03 21.96
C LEU A 434 22.19 -19.07 22.20
N ALA A 435 21.49 -19.01 23.34
CA ALA A 435 20.33 -19.84 23.61
C ALA A 435 19.19 -19.47 22.65
N GLU A 436 18.85 -18.17 22.59
CA GLU A 436 17.79 -17.63 21.73
C GLU A 436 18.06 -17.90 20.25
N ALA A 437 19.28 -17.71 19.77
CA ALA A 437 19.67 -18.01 18.39
C ALA A 437 19.47 -19.49 18.03
N GLN A 438 19.62 -20.39 19.00
CA GLN A 438 19.41 -21.83 18.80
C GLN A 438 17.96 -22.27 19.03
N GLY A 439 17.03 -21.35 19.32
CA GLY A 439 15.63 -21.66 19.62
C GLY A 439 15.38 -22.10 21.06
N GLY A 440 16.36 -21.92 21.95
CA GLY A 440 16.24 -22.19 23.38
C GLY A 440 15.90 -20.95 24.19
N ILE A 441 15.57 -21.16 25.46
CA ILE A 441 15.24 -20.13 26.44
C ILE A 441 16.17 -20.28 27.63
N LEU A 442 16.90 -19.21 27.99
CA LEU A 442 17.75 -19.17 29.18
C LEU A 442 17.10 -18.30 30.26
N THR A 443 16.86 -18.88 31.44
CA THR A 443 16.27 -18.22 32.60
C THR A 443 17.19 -18.28 33.82
N ALA A 444 16.99 -17.39 34.78
CA ALA A 444 17.73 -17.38 36.03
C ALA A 444 16.81 -17.05 37.21
N ASP A 445 16.91 -17.83 38.28
CA ASP A 445 16.14 -17.66 39.51
C ASP A 445 17.00 -17.89 40.74
N ASN A 446 16.47 -17.54 41.92
CA ASN A 446 17.00 -18.07 43.17
C ASN A 446 16.37 -19.43 43.46
N HIS A 447 17.19 -20.41 43.81
CA HIS A 447 16.68 -21.70 44.21
C HIS A 447 16.06 -21.62 45.62
N PRO A 448 14.95 -22.33 45.91
CA PRO A 448 14.28 -22.25 47.22
C PRO A 448 15.16 -22.63 48.43
N LYS A 449 16.23 -23.41 48.19
CA LYS A 449 17.21 -23.80 49.21
C LYS A 449 18.41 -22.84 49.31
N GLY A 450 18.35 -21.69 48.65
CA GLY A 450 19.46 -20.73 48.53
C GLY A 450 20.32 -20.98 47.29
N GLY A 451 21.08 -19.97 46.86
CA GLY A 451 21.90 -20.00 45.63
C GLY A 451 21.14 -19.64 44.36
N ALA A 452 21.87 -19.50 43.25
CA ALA A 452 21.29 -19.15 41.94
C ALA A 452 21.15 -20.40 41.06
N ILE A 453 20.05 -20.48 40.31
CA ILE A 453 19.81 -21.54 39.33
C ILE A 453 19.56 -20.93 37.96
N PHE A 454 20.38 -21.34 36.99
CA PHE A 454 20.24 -20.99 35.58
C PHE A 454 19.67 -22.18 34.82
N ARG A 455 18.64 -21.98 33.99
CA ARG A 455 18.01 -23.06 33.21
C ARG A 455 17.99 -22.72 31.73
N LEU A 456 18.67 -23.53 30.93
CA LEU A 456 18.60 -23.54 29.47
C LEU A 456 17.58 -24.59 29.02
N THR A 457 16.50 -24.13 28.39
CA THR A 457 15.42 -24.98 27.91
C THR A 457 15.42 -25.00 26.39
N PHE A 458 15.44 -26.19 25.79
CA PHE A 458 15.15 -26.39 24.37
C PHE A 458 13.77 -27.04 24.23
N PRO A 459 12.77 -26.37 23.64
CA PRO A 459 11.50 -27.00 23.33
C PRO A 459 11.72 -28.06 22.24
N LEU A 460 11.09 -29.22 22.41
CA LEU A 460 11.01 -30.25 21.38
C LEU A 460 9.64 -30.07 20.71
N GLU A 461 9.61 -29.58 19.48
CA GLU A 461 8.39 -29.64 18.70
C GLU A 461 8.07 -31.12 18.42
N ASP A 462 6.81 -31.49 18.60
CA ASP A 462 6.27 -32.73 18.03
C ASP A 462 6.26 -32.54 16.51
N ASP A 463 7.23 -33.17 15.83
CA ASP A 463 7.34 -33.25 14.37
C ASP A 463 6.07 -33.88 13.74
#